data_AF-M7XK39-F1
#
_entry.id   AF-M7XK39-F1
#
_cell.length_a   1.000
_cell.length_b   1.000
_cell.length_c   1.000
_cell.angle_alpha   90.00
_cell.angle_beta   90.00
_cell.angle_gamma   90.00
#
_symmetry.space_group_name_H-M   'P 1'
#
loop_
_entity.id
_entity.type
_entity.pdbx_description
1 polymer ?
#
loop_
_entity_poly.entity_id
_entity_poly.type
_entity_poly.pdbx_seq_one_letter_code
_entity_poly.pdbx_strand_id
1 'polypeptide(L)'
;MISASFIYLIPKYLQEGVTEKIGVFGMFLTLVLMVIFGFTKFFTRKSLSGTLDQVLKFCENEIGVGDQRFSLKDINKIEFTVGDYFDQMEYSESNLNPARSNGTSNTCRLILTNGTRIEVKFQLIEKFEFRKMRELLIHYHTSGKIHFLSLIDYLGIKDYKEIQEFKKSLPR
;
A
#
# COMPACT_ATOMS: atom_id res chain seq x y z
N MET A 1 -18.68 -37.06 -4.68
CA MET A 1 -20.11 -37.44 -4.60
C MET A 1 -20.35 -38.03 -3.22
N ILE A 2 -20.77 -37.22 -2.25
CA ILE A 2 -21.32 -37.73 -0.99
C ILE A 2 -22.67 -38.32 -1.38
N SER A 3 -22.80 -39.65 -1.29
CA SER A 3 -24.00 -40.36 -1.75
C SER A 3 -25.23 -39.86 -0.97
N ALA A 4 -26.34 -39.67 -1.69
CA ALA A 4 -27.63 -39.24 -1.11
C ALA A 4 -28.09 -40.14 0.06
N SER A 5 -27.57 -41.37 0.14
CA SER A 5 -27.75 -42.31 1.25
C SER A 5 -27.23 -41.78 2.59
N PHE A 6 -26.15 -40.99 2.62
CA PHE A 6 -25.58 -40.47 3.86
C PHE A 6 -26.45 -39.37 4.48
N ILE A 7 -27.04 -38.51 3.64
CA ILE A 7 -27.94 -37.43 4.07
C ILE A 7 -29.25 -37.99 4.64
N TYR A 8 -29.74 -39.10 4.08
CA TYR A 8 -30.99 -39.74 4.50
C TYR A 8 -30.87 -40.55 5.81
N LEU A 9 -29.67 -41.03 6.16
CA LEU A 9 -29.45 -41.85 7.36
C LEU A 9 -29.27 -41.04 8.65
N ILE A 10 -28.84 -39.78 8.53
CA ILE A 10 -28.62 -38.87 9.67
C ILE A 10 -29.88 -38.73 10.57
N PRO A 11 -31.07 -38.37 10.03
CA PRO A 11 -32.27 -38.25 10.86
C PRO A 11 -32.82 -39.60 11.36
N LYS A 12 -32.47 -40.72 10.71
CA LYS A 12 -32.95 -42.06 11.09
C LYS A 12 -32.21 -42.66 12.29
N TYR A 13 -30.97 -42.24 12.54
CA TYR A 13 -30.10 -42.78 13.60
C TYR A 13 -29.73 -41.77 14.69
N LEU A 14 -30.01 -40.48 14.50
CA LEU A 14 -29.81 -39.46 15.52
C LEU A 14 -31.17 -39.04 16.07
N GLN A 15 -31.36 -39.17 17.40
CA GLN A 15 -32.49 -38.55 18.09
C GLN A 15 -32.57 -37.06 17.73
N GLU A 16 -33.79 -36.52 17.57
CA GLU A 16 -34.02 -35.12 17.17
C GLU A 16 -33.24 -34.10 18.03
N GLY A 17 -33.09 -34.36 19.33
CA GLY A 17 -32.30 -33.52 20.24
C GLY A 17 -30.77 -33.61 20.07
N VAL A 18 -30.24 -34.63 19.40
CA VAL A 18 -28.80 -34.74 19.10
C VAL A 18 -28.47 -33.93 17.84
N THR A 19 -29.33 -33.95 16.83
CA THR A 19 -29.18 -33.14 15.62
C THR A 19 -29.18 -31.64 15.92
N GLU A 20 -30.08 -31.17 16.78
CA GLU A 20 -30.14 -29.76 17.21
C GLU A 20 -28.87 -29.34 17.96
N LYS A 21 -28.38 -30.17 18.89
CA LYS A 21 -27.15 -29.90 19.65
C LYS A 21 -25.91 -29.83 18.76
N ILE A 22 -25.81 -30.72 17.77
CA ILE A 22 -24.74 -30.68 16.77
C ILE A 22 -24.82 -29.39 15.94
N GLY A 23 -26.02 -28.97 15.54
CA GLY A 23 -26.24 -27.72 14.81
C GLY A 23 -25.82 -26.49 15.61
N VAL A 24 -26.25 -26.39 16.88
CA VAL A 24 -25.88 -25.28 17.78
C VAL A 24 -24.37 -25.27 18.04
N PHE A 25 -23.76 -26.43 18.29
CA PHE A 25 -22.32 -26.53 18.46
C PHE A 25 -21.56 -26.11 17.19
N GLY A 26 -22.04 -26.55 16.02
CA GLY A 26 -21.48 -26.14 14.73
C GLY A 26 -21.55 -24.63 14.52
N MET A 27 -22.69 -24.00 14.84
CA MET A 27 -22.86 -22.54 14.76
C MET A 27 -21.94 -21.80 15.73
N PHE A 28 -21.80 -22.30 16.96
CA PHE A 28 -20.88 -21.72 17.93
C PHE A 28 -19.42 -21.83 17.46
N LEU A 29 -19.02 -22.99 16.94
CA LEU A 29 -17.68 -23.22 16.41
C LEU A 29 -17.37 -22.29 15.23
N THR A 30 -18.31 -22.10 14.30
CA THR A 30 -18.11 -21.19 13.15
C THR A 30 -17.98 -19.74 13.61
N LEU A 31 -18.77 -19.29 14.58
CA LEU A 31 -18.63 -17.95 15.17
C LEU A 31 -17.26 -17.75 15.83
N VAL A 32 -16.81 -18.73 16.64
CA VAL A 32 -15.48 -18.68 17.27
C VAL A 32 -14.37 -18.61 16.22
N LEU A 33 -14.45 -19.43 15.17
CA LEU A 33 -13.48 -19.40 14.07
C LEU A 33 -13.49 -18.04 13.36
N MET A 34 -14.65 -17.46 13.06
CA MET A 34 -14.74 -16.12 12.45
C MET A 34 -14.07 -15.05 13.31
N VAL A 35 -14.27 -15.09 14.63
CA VAL A 35 -13.62 -14.16 15.56
C VAL A 35 -12.10 -14.36 15.51
N ILE A 36 -11.61 -15.59 15.65
CA ILE A 36 -10.17 -15.89 15.60
C ILE A 36 -9.55 -15.43 14.27
N PHE A 37 -10.18 -15.72 13.13
CA PHE A 37 -9.71 -15.27 11.82
C PHE A 37 -9.73 -13.74 11.67
N GLY A 38 -10.75 -13.06 12.19
CA GLY A 38 -10.82 -11.60 12.21
C GLY A 38 -9.69 -10.98 13.03
N PHE A 39 -9.44 -11.51 14.23
CA PHE A 39 -8.34 -11.07 15.09
C PHE A 39 -6.98 -11.34 14.45
N THR A 40 -6.71 -12.56 13.97
CA THR A 40 -5.43 -12.88 13.32
C THR A 40 -5.17 -11.99 12.10
N LYS A 41 -6.18 -11.76 11.24
CA LYS A 41 -6.07 -10.82 10.09
C LYS A 41 -5.72 -9.40 10.53
N PHE A 42 -6.33 -8.91 11.60
CA PHE A 42 -6.11 -7.57 12.13
C PHE A 42 -4.70 -7.38 12.73
N PHE A 43 -4.13 -8.41 13.36
CA PHE A 43 -2.81 -8.32 14.00
C PHE A 43 -1.65 -8.77 13.09
N THR A 44 -1.94 -9.47 12.00
CA THR A 44 -0.90 -9.93 11.07
C THR A 44 -0.56 -8.85 10.06
N ARG A 45 0.73 -8.75 9.71
CA ARG A 45 1.25 -7.90 8.63
C ARG A 45 1.43 -8.71 7.36
N LYS A 46 1.23 -8.05 6.21
CA LYS A 46 1.51 -8.66 4.91
C LYS A 46 3.00 -8.99 4.82
N SER A 47 3.28 -10.22 4.39
CA SER A 47 4.65 -10.59 4.05
C SER A 47 5.15 -9.70 2.92
N LEU A 48 6.45 -9.44 2.92
CA LEU A 48 7.09 -8.81 1.78
C LEU A 48 7.10 -9.79 0.61
N SER A 49 6.54 -9.36 -0.52
CA SER A 49 6.65 -10.08 -1.79
C SER A 49 7.93 -9.66 -2.51
N GLY A 50 9.08 -10.08 -1.96
CA GLY A 50 10.42 -9.70 -2.44
C GLY A 50 11.40 -9.43 -1.31
N THR A 51 12.45 -8.66 -1.59
CA THR A 51 13.47 -8.23 -0.63
C THR A 51 13.65 -6.71 -0.67
N LEU A 52 13.97 -6.11 0.49
CA LEU A 52 14.43 -4.72 0.56
C LEU A 52 15.97 -4.75 0.52
N ASP A 53 16.54 -4.65 -0.67
CA ASP A 53 17.95 -4.90 -0.96
C ASP A 53 18.75 -3.64 -1.33
N GLN A 54 18.07 -2.53 -1.63
CA GLN A 54 18.69 -1.28 -2.06
C GLN A 54 18.13 -0.05 -1.35
N VAL A 55 18.92 1.03 -1.33
CA VAL A 55 18.51 2.33 -0.79
C VAL A 55 18.20 3.28 -1.94
N LEU A 56 17.02 3.88 -1.90
CA LEU A 56 16.62 4.99 -2.76
C LEU A 56 16.98 6.30 -2.05
N LYS A 57 17.89 7.09 -2.64
CA LYS A 57 18.35 8.38 -2.09
C LYS A 57 17.97 9.50 -3.02
N PHE A 58 17.37 10.55 -2.47
CA PHE A 58 17.02 11.76 -3.21
C PHE A 58 17.94 12.90 -2.78
N CYS A 59 18.59 13.53 -3.74
CA CYS A 59 19.48 14.68 -3.53
C CYS A 59 19.17 15.76 -4.57
N GLU A 60 19.54 17.02 -4.31
CA GLU A 60 19.17 18.14 -5.19
C GLU A 60 19.57 17.91 -6.66
N ASN A 61 20.78 17.41 -6.91
CA ASN A 61 21.31 17.27 -8.26
C ASN A 61 21.29 15.82 -8.81
N GLU A 62 20.95 14.83 -7.99
CA GLU A 62 20.98 13.42 -8.38
C GLU A 62 19.98 12.55 -7.59
N ILE A 63 19.56 11.45 -8.21
CA ILE A 63 18.78 10.40 -7.55
C ILE A 63 19.59 9.11 -7.58
N GLY A 64 19.85 8.54 -6.40
CA GLY A 64 20.58 7.29 -6.22
C GLY A 64 19.64 6.11 -6.06
N VAL A 65 19.85 5.06 -6.85
CA VAL A 65 19.15 3.76 -6.75
C VAL A 65 20.20 2.68 -6.54
N GLY A 66 20.39 2.25 -5.28
CA GLY A 66 21.51 1.37 -4.93
C GLY A 66 22.84 2.04 -5.27
N ASP A 67 23.63 1.39 -6.13
CA ASP A 67 24.92 1.91 -6.60
C ASP A 67 24.80 2.83 -7.84
N GLN A 68 23.64 2.85 -8.50
CA GLN A 68 23.41 3.69 -9.67
C GLN A 68 23.04 5.10 -9.24
N ARG A 69 23.58 6.10 -9.95
CA ARG A 69 23.25 7.51 -9.74
C ARG A 69 22.77 8.12 -11.04
N PHE A 70 21.63 8.80 -10.96
CA PHE A 70 21.00 9.49 -12.08
C PHE A 70 21.07 10.99 -11.84
N SER A 71 21.85 11.69 -12.66
CA SER A 71 21.91 13.15 -12.64
C SER A 71 20.55 13.74 -12.98
N LEU A 72 20.14 14.79 -12.29
CA LEU A 72 18.88 15.48 -12.57
C LEU A 72 18.83 16.04 -14.00
N LYS A 73 19.98 16.30 -14.61
CA LYS A 73 20.10 16.74 -16.02
C LYS A 73 19.67 15.65 -17.00
N ASP A 74 19.93 14.39 -16.67
CA ASP A 74 19.63 13.23 -17.52
C ASP A 74 18.20 12.71 -17.30
N ILE A 75 17.50 13.24 -16.29
CA ILE A 75 16.11 12.94 -15.99
C ILE A 75 15.22 13.95 -16.71
N ASN A 76 14.28 13.47 -17.52
CA ASN A 76 13.25 14.30 -18.13
C ASN A 76 12.07 14.52 -17.17
N LYS A 77 11.60 13.45 -16.50
CA LYS A 77 10.44 13.52 -15.60
C LYS A 77 10.59 12.55 -14.42
N ILE A 78 10.09 12.97 -13.26
CA ILE A 78 9.99 12.17 -12.03
C ILE A 78 8.51 12.02 -11.68
N GLU A 79 8.07 10.78 -11.45
CA GLU A 79 6.73 10.47 -10.99
C GLU A 79 6.81 9.62 -9.72
N PHE A 80 6.01 9.98 -8.72
CA PHE A 80 5.82 9.19 -7.52
C PHE A 80 4.38 8.69 -7.42
N THR A 81 4.23 7.46 -6.94
CA THR A 81 2.97 6.91 -6.44
C THR A 81 3.19 6.62 -4.96
N VAL A 82 2.56 7.41 -4.10
CA VAL A 82 2.73 7.34 -2.66
C VAL A 82 1.37 7.22 -2.00
N GLY A 83 1.21 6.18 -1.20
CA GLY A 83 -0.06 5.92 -0.52
C GLY A 83 0.01 4.78 0.50
N ASP A 84 1.14 4.09 0.55
CA ASP A 84 1.38 2.96 1.43
C ASP A 84 2.45 3.31 2.48
N TYR A 85 2.25 2.95 3.74
CA TYR A 85 3.27 3.09 4.79
C TYR A 85 3.20 1.93 5.76
N PHE A 86 4.27 1.75 6.52
CA PHE A 86 4.40 0.64 7.45
C PHE A 86 3.26 0.62 8.48
N ASP A 87 2.67 -0.56 8.68
CA ASP A 87 1.54 -0.81 9.58
C ASP A 87 0.22 -0.11 9.19
N GLN A 88 0.13 0.43 7.97
CA GLN A 88 -1.12 0.98 7.46
C GLN A 88 -2.20 -0.10 7.35
N MET A 89 -3.39 0.20 7.88
CA MET A 89 -4.55 -0.66 7.73
C MET A 89 -5.12 -0.58 6.31
N GLU A 90 -5.23 -1.75 5.68
CA GLU A 90 -5.90 -1.97 4.41
C GLU A 90 -7.18 -2.77 4.65
N TYR A 91 -8.31 -2.11 4.45
CA TYR A 91 -9.61 -2.76 4.48
C TYR A 91 -9.84 -3.44 3.14
N SER A 92 -9.57 -4.75 3.06
CA SER A 92 -10.01 -5.57 1.95
C SER A 92 -11.14 -6.48 2.42
N GLU A 93 -12.33 -6.25 1.87
CA GLU A 93 -13.56 -6.99 2.19
C GLU A 93 -13.54 -8.42 1.64
N SER A 94 -12.70 -8.72 0.66
CA SER A 94 -12.78 -9.95 -0.14
C SER A 94 -11.59 -10.90 -0.04
N ASN A 95 -10.57 -10.60 0.77
CA ASN A 95 -9.41 -11.50 0.93
C ASN A 95 -9.13 -11.90 2.39
N LEU A 96 -8.56 -13.08 2.57
CA LEU A 96 -8.04 -13.57 3.85
C LEU A 96 -6.62 -13.06 4.12
N ASN A 97 -6.15 -12.08 3.34
CA ASN A 97 -4.81 -11.55 3.49
C ASN A 97 -4.71 -10.70 4.76
N PRO A 98 -3.52 -10.63 5.37
CA PRO A 98 -3.26 -9.73 6.49
C PRO A 98 -3.68 -8.28 6.18
N ALA A 99 -4.26 -7.60 7.16
CA ALA A 99 -4.81 -6.26 6.98
C ALA A 99 -3.77 -5.13 7.12
N ARG A 100 -2.57 -5.42 7.63
CA ARG A 100 -1.53 -4.40 7.85
C ARG A 100 -0.47 -4.45 6.75
N SER A 101 -0.22 -3.31 6.13
CA SER A 101 0.80 -3.18 5.10
C SER A 101 2.23 -3.16 5.67
N ASN A 102 3.19 -3.49 4.83
CA ASN A 102 4.61 -3.31 5.08
C ASN A 102 5.15 -1.98 4.52
N GLY A 103 4.31 -1.16 3.89
CA GLY A 103 4.68 0.16 3.39
C GLY A 103 5.48 0.17 2.08
N THR A 104 5.50 -0.93 1.31
CA THR A 104 6.34 -1.09 0.11
C THR A 104 5.61 -0.89 -1.21
N SER A 105 4.31 -0.59 -1.17
CA SER A 105 3.49 -0.33 -2.37
C SER A 105 3.60 1.12 -2.84
N ASN A 106 4.80 1.71 -2.70
CA ASN A 106 5.12 3.03 -3.24
C ASN A 106 6.09 2.89 -4.40
N THR A 107 5.99 3.77 -5.38
CA THR A 107 6.77 3.69 -6.61
C THR A 107 7.39 5.04 -6.95
N CYS A 108 8.67 5.04 -7.30
CA CYS A 108 9.37 6.14 -7.95
C CYS A 108 9.67 5.74 -9.38
N ARG A 109 9.24 6.56 -10.34
CA ARG A 109 9.51 6.37 -11.77
C ARG A 109 10.31 7.55 -12.30
N LEU A 110 11.47 7.24 -12.88
CA LEU A 110 12.33 8.17 -13.58
C LEU A 110 12.17 7.93 -15.08
N ILE A 111 11.86 8.99 -15.82
CA ILE A 111 11.86 8.98 -17.28
C ILE A 111 13.09 9.80 -17.69
N LEU A 112 14.08 9.14 -18.27
CA LEU A 112 15.33 9.76 -18.71
C LEU A 112 15.16 10.52 -20.03
N THR A 113 16.10 11.40 -20.35
CA THR A 113 16.13 12.19 -21.60
C THR A 113 16.24 11.32 -22.84
N ASN A 114 16.86 10.14 -22.74
CA ASN A 114 16.93 9.14 -23.80
C ASN A 114 15.64 8.28 -23.94
N GLY A 115 14.61 8.55 -23.13
CA GLY A 115 13.34 7.82 -23.12
C GLY A 115 13.33 6.55 -22.25
N THR A 116 14.47 6.14 -21.68
CA THR A 116 14.53 5.00 -20.75
C THR A 116 13.68 5.28 -19.51
N ARG A 117 12.94 4.26 -19.06
CA ARG A 117 12.11 4.32 -17.86
C ARG A 117 12.71 3.43 -16.79
N ILE A 118 12.97 4.00 -15.63
CA ILE A 118 13.43 3.28 -14.45
C ILE A 118 12.31 3.38 -13.43
N GLU A 119 11.85 2.23 -12.93
CA GLU A 119 10.81 2.16 -11.93
C GLU A 119 11.32 1.37 -10.74
N VAL A 120 11.19 1.96 -9.56
CA VAL A 120 11.70 1.40 -8.29
C VAL A 120 10.60 1.48 -7.26
N LYS A 121 10.37 0.37 -6.56
CA LYS A 121 9.50 0.36 -5.38
C LYS A 121 10.29 0.74 -4.14
N PHE A 122 9.65 1.45 -3.20
CA PHE A 122 10.31 1.86 -1.97
C PHE A 122 9.39 1.76 -0.77
N GLN A 123 10.01 1.64 0.41
CA GLN A 123 9.31 1.57 1.68
C GLN A 123 9.12 2.96 2.28
N LEU A 124 7.95 3.23 2.84
CA LEU A 124 7.73 4.32 3.79
C LEU A 124 7.40 3.76 5.17
N ILE A 125 7.98 4.36 6.19
CA ILE A 125 7.78 4.00 7.60
C ILE A 125 6.60 4.76 8.19
N GLU A 126 6.44 6.04 7.84
CA GLU A 126 5.37 6.88 8.41
C GLU A 126 4.46 7.48 7.32
N LYS A 127 3.17 7.65 7.68
CA LYS A 127 2.12 8.21 6.80
C LYS A 127 2.49 9.53 6.11
N PHE A 128 3.25 10.39 6.76
CA PHE A 128 3.62 11.71 6.24
C PHE A 128 5.12 11.86 5.97
N GLU A 129 5.86 10.76 5.98
CA GLU A 129 7.31 10.77 5.75
C GLU A 129 7.66 11.43 4.41
N PHE A 130 6.91 11.13 3.36
CA PHE A 130 7.14 11.70 2.03
C PHE A 130 7.00 13.23 1.99
N ARG A 131 6.16 13.81 2.88
CA ARG A 131 6.00 15.28 2.99
C ARG A 131 7.20 15.96 3.62
N LYS A 132 8.04 15.23 4.36
CA LYS A 132 9.29 15.77 4.94
C LYS A 132 10.27 16.20 3.85
N MET A 133 10.13 15.67 2.63
CA MET A 133 10.93 16.05 1.46
C MET A 133 10.42 17.29 0.72
N ARG A 134 9.57 18.12 1.35
CA ARG A 134 8.91 19.27 0.72
C ARG A 134 9.85 20.13 -0.13
N GLU A 135 10.95 20.59 0.47
CA GLU A 135 11.90 21.49 -0.20
C GLU A 135 12.52 20.82 -1.43
N LEU A 136 12.83 19.53 -1.34
CA LEU A 136 13.39 18.76 -2.44
C LEU A 136 12.38 18.55 -3.57
N LEU A 137 11.11 18.31 -3.24
CA LEU A 137 10.03 18.20 -4.24
C LEU A 137 9.79 19.54 -4.95
N ILE A 138 9.87 20.65 -4.23
CA ILE A 138 9.82 22.00 -4.81
C ILE A 138 11.02 22.23 -5.72
N HIS A 139 12.23 21.81 -5.30
CA HIS A 139 13.43 21.90 -6.12
C HIS A 139 13.30 21.11 -7.44
N TYR A 140 12.78 19.88 -7.39
CA TYR A 140 12.54 19.10 -8.61
C TYR A 140 11.45 19.70 -9.50
N HIS A 141 10.43 20.32 -8.92
CA HIS A 141 9.41 21.04 -9.68
C HIS A 141 9.98 22.27 -10.39
N THR A 142 10.72 23.11 -9.67
CA THR A 142 11.39 24.30 -10.24
C THR A 142 12.42 23.93 -11.30
N SER A 143 13.04 22.76 -11.19
CA SER A 143 13.90 22.16 -12.22
C SER A 143 13.14 21.54 -13.39
N GLY A 144 11.81 21.64 -13.44
CA GLY A 144 10.95 21.12 -14.51
C GLY A 144 10.75 19.60 -14.52
N LYS A 145 11.16 18.90 -13.46
CA LYS A 145 11.15 17.43 -13.38
C LYS A 145 9.84 16.87 -12.84
N ILE A 146 9.12 17.66 -12.05
CA ILE A 146 7.82 17.31 -11.47
C ILE A 146 6.75 18.27 -11.96
N HIS A 147 5.61 17.74 -12.37
CA HIS A 147 4.46 18.55 -12.76
C HIS A 147 3.77 19.17 -11.53
N PHE A 148 3.26 20.40 -11.64
CA PHE A 148 2.67 21.13 -10.51
C PHE A 148 1.52 20.35 -9.82
N LEU A 149 0.64 19.70 -10.59
CA LEU A 149 -0.44 18.89 -10.02
C LEU A 149 0.09 17.70 -9.20
N SER A 150 1.18 17.08 -9.67
CA SER A 150 1.81 16.00 -8.92
C SER A 150 2.45 16.52 -7.63
N LEU A 151 3.07 17.72 -7.67
CA LEU A 151 3.65 18.34 -6.48
C LEU A 151 2.59 18.60 -5.39
N ILE A 152 1.43 19.19 -5.74
CA ILE A 152 0.38 19.45 -4.74
C ILE A 152 -0.16 18.14 -4.14
N ASP A 153 -0.29 17.09 -4.95
CA ASP A 153 -0.71 15.76 -4.49
C ASP A 153 0.31 15.17 -3.51
N TYR A 154 1.61 15.24 -3.82
CA TYR A 154 2.68 14.73 -2.95
C TYR A 154 2.77 15.48 -1.62
N LEU A 155 2.54 16.79 -1.64
CA LEU A 155 2.49 17.62 -0.44
C LEU A 155 1.17 17.45 0.33
N GLY A 156 0.17 16.82 -0.28
CA GLY A 156 -1.16 16.61 0.29
C GLY A 156 -1.97 17.88 0.45
N ILE A 157 -1.74 18.87 -0.41
CA ILE A 157 -2.48 20.14 -0.45
C ILE A 157 -3.76 19.91 -1.23
N LYS A 158 -4.91 19.98 -0.56
CA LYS A 158 -6.22 19.65 -1.17
C LYS A 158 -7.12 20.86 -1.34
N ASP A 159 -6.99 21.86 -0.47
CA ASP A 159 -7.86 23.03 -0.50
C ASP A 159 -7.48 23.96 -1.64
N TYR A 160 -8.48 24.47 -2.36
CA TYR A 160 -8.26 25.34 -3.50
C TYR A 160 -7.52 26.63 -3.13
N LYS A 161 -7.85 27.25 -1.98
CA LYS A 161 -7.17 28.48 -1.54
C LYS A 161 -5.72 28.19 -1.19
N GLU A 162 -5.45 27.10 -0.47
CA GLU A 162 -4.08 26.66 -0.17
C GLU A 162 -3.27 26.40 -1.44
N ILE A 163 -3.87 25.79 -2.47
CA ILE A 163 -3.21 25.57 -3.78
C ILE A 163 -2.84 26.91 -4.42
N GLN A 164 -3.73 27.90 -4.41
CA GLN A 164 -3.46 29.22 -5.00
C GLN A 164 -2.38 29.99 -4.24
N GLU A 165 -2.39 29.91 -2.91
CA GLU A 165 -1.36 30.52 -2.06
C GLU A 165 -0.01 29.84 -2.26
N PHE A 166 0.02 28.52 -2.29
CA PHE A 166 1.23 27.75 -2.56
C PHE A 166 1.81 28.05 -3.96
N LYS A 167 0.96 28.14 -4.98
CA LYS A 167 1.41 28.51 -6.33
C LYS A 167 2.10 29.87 -6.36
N LYS A 168 1.68 30.82 -5.53
CA LYS A 168 2.29 32.16 -5.42
C LYS A 168 3.61 32.15 -4.64
N SER A 169 3.83 31.18 -3.76
CA SER A 169 5.05 31.09 -2.96
C SER A 169 6.19 30.35 -3.66
N LEU A 170 5.92 29.67 -4.78
CA LEU A 170 6.95 28.99 -5.55
C LEU A 170 7.99 29.97 -6.13
N PRO A 171 9.29 29.60 -6.12
CA PRO A 171 10.32 30.36 -6.82
C PRO A 171 9.97 30.44 -8.32
N ARG A 172 10.20 31.61 -8.93
CA ARG A 172 10.03 31.82 -10.37
C ARG A 172 11.26 31.43 -11.16
#